data_AF-A0A947S5L6-F1
#
_entry.id   AF-A0A947S5L6-F1
#
_cell.length_a   1.000
_cell.length_b   1.000
_cell.length_c   1.000
_cell.angle_alpha   90.00
_cell.angle_beta   90.00
_cell.angle_gamma   90.00
#
_symmetry.space_group_name_H-M   'P 1'
#
loop_
_entity.id
_entity.type
_entity.pdbx_description
1 polymer ?
#
loop_
_entity_poly.entity_id
_entity_poly.type
_entity_poly.pdbx_seq_one_letter_code
_entity_poly.pdbx_strand_id
1 'polypeptide(L)' 'PNTITIERMKAGCRATRNELIKEVLRDYHYVEATGLGVPRKIIAGMLKHNDTAPDLIEDEYSFTVRLWREKP' A
#
# COMPACT_ATOMS: atom_id res chain seq x y z
N PRO A 1 -6.21 4.72 11.30
CA PRO A 1 -7.69 4.74 11.52
C PRO A 1 -8.31 3.41 11.11
N ASN A 2 -9.34 2.96 11.83
CA ASN A 2 -10.05 1.70 11.53
C ASN A 2 -11.12 1.87 10.42
N THR A 3 -11.12 3.03 9.75
CA THR A 3 -12.10 3.42 8.73
C THR A 3 -11.50 3.43 7.32
N ILE A 4 -10.28 2.92 7.15
CA ILE A 4 -9.60 2.90 5.86
C ILE A 4 -9.98 1.62 5.13
N THR A 5 -10.59 1.77 3.95
CA THR A 5 -10.96 0.65 3.09
C THR A 5 -9.90 0.43 2.01
N ILE A 6 -9.87 -0.78 1.44
CA ILE A 6 -8.99 -1.16 0.33
C ILE A 6 -9.13 -0.18 -0.84
N GLU A 7 -10.36 0.18 -1.21
CA GLU A 7 -10.61 1.11 -2.32
C GLU A 7 -10.02 2.49 -2.08
N ARG A 8 -10.05 2.99 -0.84
CA ARG A 8 -9.36 4.24 -0.49
C ARG A 8 -7.84 4.10 -0.59
N MET A 9 -7.28 2.95 -0.22
CA MET A 9 -5.84 2.70 -0.38
C MET A 9 -5.44 2.71 -1.85
N LYS A 10 -6.20 2.03 -2.71
CA LYS A 10 -6.02 2.05 -4.18
C LYS A 10 -6.14 3.45 -4.76
N ALA A 11 -7.06 4.27 -4.25
CA ALA A 11 -7.24 5.65 -4.71
C ALA A 11 -6.14 6.62 -4.23
N GLY A 12 -5.28 6.22 -3.28
CA GLY A 12 -4.19 7.04 -2.77
C GLY A 12 -4.47 7.72 -1.43
N CYS A 13 -4.93 6.96 -0.43
CA CYS A 13 -5.17 7.47 0.92
C CYS A 13 -3.88 7.92 1.63
N ARG A 14 -3.95 9.06 2.34
CA ARG A 14 -2.85 9.62 3.16
C ARG A 14 -2.97 9.32 4.65
N ALA A 15 -4.01 8.60 5.05
CA ALA A 15 -4.24 8.28 6.45
C ALA A 15 -3.13 7.35 6.97
N THR A 16 -2.62 7.66 8.16
CA THR A 16 -1.59 6.85 8.81
C THR A 16 -2.10 6.44 10.19
N ARG A 17 -1.72 5.25 10.67
CA ARG A 17 -2.02 4.84 12.06
C ARG A 17 -1.14 5.57 13.07
N ASN A 18 0.13 5.80 12.70
CA ASN A 18 1.11 6.50 13.52
C ASN A 18 1.80 7.59 12.69
N GLU A 19 1.49 8.85 12.99
CA GLU A 19 2.02 10.01 12.29
C GLU A 19 3.54 10.17 12.50
N LEU A 20 4.03 9.98 13.74
CA LEU A 20 5.45 10.09 14.07
C LEU A 20 6.31 9.12 13.26
N ILE A 21 5.90 7.86 13.14
CA ILE A 21 6.64 6.86 12.34
C ILE A 21 6.70 7.30 10.87
N LYS A 22 5.61 7.81 10.30
CA LYS A 22 5.61 8.31 8.92
C LYS A 22 6.57 9.48 8.75
N GLU A 23 6.60 10.42 9.69
CA GLU A 23 7.49 11.58 9.61
C GLU A 23 8.95 11.16 9.68
N VAL A 24 9.32 10.32 10.65
CA VAL A 24 10.68 9.76 10.74
C VAL A 24 11.06 9.07 9.43
N LEU A 25 10.23 8.16 8.91
CA LEU A 25 10.54 7.47 7.64
C LEU A 25 10.62 8.43 6.44
N ARG A 26 9.88 9.53 6.44
CA ARG A 26 9.95 10.56 5.39
C ARG A 26 11.26 11.34 5.47
N ASP A 27 11.67 11.73 6.67
CA ASP A 27 12.90 12.49 6.89
C ASP A 27 14.14 11.69 6.46
N TYR A 28 14.09 10.37 6.64
CA TYR A 28 15.10 9.44 6.11
C TYR A 28 14.85 9.00 4.65
N HIS A 29 13.89 9.59 3.96
CA HIS A 29 13.56 9.31 2.55
C HIS A 29 13.17 7.85 2.24
N TYR A 30 12.74 7.07 3.23
CA TYR A 30 12.24 5.70 3.02
C TYR A 30 10.82 5.66 2.47
N VAL A 31 10.01 6.69 2.75
CA VAL A 31 8.61 6.76 2.29
C VAL A 31 8.27 8.11 1.69
N GLU A 32 7.42 8.07 0.67
CA GLU A 32 6.76 9.26 0.12
C GLU A 32 5.45 9.50 0.88
N ALA A 33 5.25 10.66 1.49
CA ALA A 33 4.01 10.97 2.22
C ALA A 33 2.84 11.43 1.34
N THR A 34 2.83 11.01 0.08
CA THR A 34 1.84 11.39 -0.93
C THR A 34 0.57 10.53 -0.86
N GLY A 35 0.63 9.39 -0.18
CA GLY A 35 -0.43 8.37 -0.17
C GLY A 35 -0.39 7.45 -1.39
N LEU A 36 0.63 7.56 -2.25
CA LEU A 36 0.66 6.91 -3.56
C LEU A 36 1.48 5.62 -3.62
N GLY A 37 1.98 5.15 -2.47
CA GLY A 37 2.74 3.90 -2.37
C GLY A 37 1.96 2.69 -2.89
N VAL A 38 0.72 2.51 -2.43
CA VAL A 38 -0.15 1.39 -2.88
C VAL A 38 -0.45 1.47 -4.39
N PRO A 39 -1.03 2.55 -4.94
CA PRO A 39 -1.34 2.59 -6.37
C PRO A 39 -0.11 2.58 -7.28
N ARG A 40 0.92 3.39 -6.97
CA ARG A 40 2.02 3.64 -7.93
C ARG A 40 3.23 2.74 -7.74
N LYS A 41 3.47 2.22 -6.53
CA LYS A 41 4.63 1.35 -6.28
C LYS A 41 4.21 -0.10 -6.24
N ILE A 42 3.17 -0.44 -5.48
CA ILE A 42 2.71 -1.83 -5.37
C ILE A 42 1.93 -2.24 -6.61
N ILE A 43 0.75 -1.65 -6.86
CA ILE A 43 -0.15 -2.10 -7.93
C ILE A 43 0.50 -1.89 -9.30
N ALA A 44 0.92 -0.65 -9.62
CA ALA A 44 1.55 -0.37 -10.90
C ALA A 44 2.89 -1.10 -11.08
N GLY A 45 3.66 -1.33 -10.00
CA GLY A 45 4.90 -2.10 -10.06
C GLY A 45 4.64 -3.57 -10.40
N MET A 46 3.68 -4.20 -9.73
CA MET A 46 3.27 -5.58 -9.99
C MET A 46 2.81 -5.79 -11.42
N LEU A 47 1.95 -4.89 -11.92
CA LEU A 47 1.51 -4.94 -13.32
C LEU A 47 2.68 -4.76 -14.30
N LYS A 48 3.58 -3.82 -14.02
CA LYS A 48 4.72 -3.52 -14.90
C LYS A 48 5.73 -4.67 -14.96
N HIS A 49 5.99 -5.34 -13.85
CA HIS A 49 7.10 -6.28 -13.73
C HIS A 49 6.67 -7.75 -13.82
N ASN A 50 5.45 -8.08 -13.38
CA ASN A 50 4.98 -9.46 -13.28
C ASN A 50 3.73 -9.72 -14.15
N ASP A 51 3.12 -8.68 -14.73
CA ASP A 51 1.81 -8.78 -15.40
C ASP A 51 0.71 -9.40 -14.49
N THR A 52 0.83 -9.14 -13.18
CA THR A 52 -0.12 -9.59 -12.15
C THR A 52 -0.57 -8.42 -11.29
N ALA A 53 -1.78 -8.51 -10.73
CA ALA A 53 -2.25 -7.60 -9.70
C ALA A 53 -1.96 -8.20 -8.31
N PRO A 54 -1.63 -7.39 -7.29
CA PRO A 54 -1.52 -7.88 -5.93
C PRO A 54 -2.90 -8.15 -5.32
N ASP A 55 -3.01 -9.13 -4.43
CA ASP A 55 -4.19 -9.25 -3.57
C ASP A 55 -4.01 -8.36 -2.34
N LEU A 56 -4.98 -7.48 -2.11
CA LEU A 56 -5.11 -6.70 -0.88
C LEU A 56 -6.23 -7.34 -0.08
N ILE A 57 -5.90 -8.03 1.01
CA ILE A 57 -6.84 -8.84 1.78
C ILE A 57 -6.98 -8.20 3.16
N GLU A 58 -8.18 -7.74 3.46
CA GLU A 58 -8.58 -7.25 4.78
C GLU A 58 -9.24 -8.38 5.56
N ASP A 59 -8.81 -8.56 6.80
CA ASP A 59 -9.38 -9.48 7.77
C ASP A 59 -9.64 -8.70 9.09
N GLU A 60 -10.35 -9.29 10.04
CA GLU A 60 -10.82 -8.62 11.26
C GLU A 60 -9.67 -7.95 12.05
N TYR A 61 -8.51 -8.61 12.10
CA TYR A 61 -7.35 -8.16 12.86
C TYR A 61 -6.10 -7.91 12.01
N SER A 62 -6.17 -8.13 10.70
CA SER A 62 -4.99 -8.10 9.85
C SER A 62 -5.27 -7.53 8.47
N PHE A 63 -4.19 -7.06 7.83
CA PHE A 63 -4.21 -6.66 6.44
C PHE A 63 -3.02 -7.31 5.74
N THR A 64 -3.30 -8.12 4.73
CA THR A 64 -2.30 -8.87 3.99
C THR A 64 -2.15 -8.33 2.59
N VAL A 65 -0.90 -8.10 2.18
CA VAL A 65 -0.54 -7.79 0.79
C VAL A 65 0.13 -9.01 0.18
N ARG A 66 -0.53 -9.66 -0.77
CA ARG A 66 0.02 -10.83 -1.48
C ARG A 66 0.51 -10.42 -2.85
N LEU A 67 1.77 -10.74 -3.14
CA LEU A 67 2.41 -10.45 -4.43
C LEU A 67 2.63 -11.75 -5.20
N TRP A 68 2.09 -11.83 -6.40
CA TRP A 68 2.24 -12.97 -7.30
C TRP A 68 3.43 -12.79 -8.22
N ARG A 69 4.39 -13.73 -8.19
CA ARG A 69 5.53 -13.72 -9.13
C ARG A 69 5.08 -14.02 -10.55
N GLU A 70 4.17 -14.98 -10.69
CA GLU A 70 3.57 -15.45 -11.94
C GLU A 70 2.05 -15.47 -11.75
N LYS A 71 1.28 -15.55 -12.85
CA LYS A 71 -0.18 -15.63 -12.76
C LYS A 71 -0.57 -16.90 -11.98
N PRO A 72 -1.42 -16.79 -10.95
CA PRO A 72 -1.91 -17.94 -10.19
C PRO A 72 -2.76 -18.87 -11.06
#